data_AF-A0A7C7X373-F1
#
_entry.id   AF-A0A7C7X373-F1
#
_cell.length_a   1.000
_cell.length_b   1.000
_cell.length_c   1.000
_cell.angle_alpha   90.00
_cell.angle_beta   90.00
_cell.angle_gamma   90.00
#
_symmetry.space_group_name_H-M   'P 1'
#
loop_
_entity.id
_entity.type
_entity.pdbx_description
1 polymer ?
#
loop_
_entity_poly.entity_id
_entity_poly.type
_entity_poly.pdbx_seq_one_letter_code
_entity_poly.pdbx_strand_id
1 'polypeptide(L)' 'MIYLFGTLGFIAGFFLGQLLLLRMLRNVPKDELMLNKSLHWKYGVLNWAVALITAASAVYIYKYFFLL' A
#
# COMPACT_ATOMS: atom_id res chain seq x y z
N MET A 1 7.19 8.21 19.28
CA MET A 1 7.37 8.92 18.00
C MET A 1 7.54 7.97 16.81
N ILE A 2 8.45 6.99 16.87
CA ILE A 2 8.64 6.02 15.77
C ILE A 2 7.36 5.29 15.33
N TYR A 3 6.49 4.89 16.28
CA TYR A 3 5.21 4.26 15.97
C TYR A 3 4.26 5.18 15.21
N LEU A 4 4.26 6.49 15.50
CA LEU A 4 3.44 7.48 14.80
C LEU A 4 3.85 7.58 13.31
N PHE A 5 5.16 7.69 13.04
CA PHE A 5 5.67 7.73 11.67
C PHE A 5 5.42 6.42 10.92
N GLY A 6 5.53 5.27 11.61
CA GLY A 6 5.15 3.98 11.03
C GLY A 6 3.67 3.90 10.66
N THR A 7 2.77 4.34 11.56
CA THR A 7 1.33 4.38 11.28
C THR A 7 0.99 5.34 10.15
N LEU A 8 1.57 6.55 10.12
CA LEU A 8 1.34 7.52 9.04
C LEU A 8 1.88 7.00 7.70
N GLY A 9 3.07 6.41 7.68
CA GLY A 9 3.64 5.78 6.49
C GLY A 9 2.80 4.60 5.99
N PHE A 10 2.25 3.80 6.91
CA PHE A 10 1.34 2.71 6.58
C PHE A 10 0.04 3.22 5.95
N ILE A 11 -0.62 4.20 6.57
CA ILE A 11 -1.87 4.79 6.05
C ILE A 11 -1.63 5.43 4.68
N ALA A 12 -0.58 6.25 4.55
CA ALA A 12 -0.21 6.86 3.27
C ALA A 12 0.09 5.80 2.19
N GLY A 13 0.86 4.76 2.55
CA GLY A 13 1.15 3.64 1.67
C GLY A 13 -0.09 2.86 1.25
N PHE A 14 -1.06 2.69 2.14
CA PHE A 14 -2.33 2.06 1.81
C PHE A 14 -3.12 2.88 0.77
N PHE A 15 -3.21 4.20 0.93
CA PHE A 15 -3.86 5.05 -0.07
C PHE A 15 -3.12 5.07 -1.41
N LEU A 16 -1.78 5.07 -1.38
CA LEU A 16 -0.95 4.96 -2.58
C LEU A 16 -1.15 3.61 -3.29
N GLY A 17 -1.24 2.52 -2.53
CA GLY A 17 -1.55 1.20 -3.08
C GLY A 17 -2.93 1.18 -3.73
N GLN A 18 -3.95 1.79 -3.13
CA GLN A 18 -5.29 1.92 -3.73
C GLN A 18 -5.28 2.74 -5.02
N LEU A 19 -4.53 3.85 -5.05
CA LEU A 19 -4.30 4.64 -6.27
C LEU A 19 -3.63 3.83 -7.38
N LEU A 20 -2.63 3.02 -7.03
CA LEU A 20 -1.97 2.11 -7.97
C LEU A 20 -2.97 1.07 -8.50
N LEU A 21 -3.78 0.47 -7.62
CA LEU A 21 -4.82 -0.48 -8.00
C LEU A 21 -5.85 0.14 -8.94
N LEU A 22 -6.33 1.35 -8.65
CA LEU A 22 -7.25 2.08 -9.53
C LEU A 22 -6.68 2.25 -10.94
N ARG A 23 -5.38 2.53 -11.05
CA ARG A 23 -4.70 2.66 -12.34
C ARG A 23 -4.56 1.30 -13.05
N MET A 24 -4.19 0.25 -12.33
CA MET A 24 -3.99 -1.09 -12.90
C MET A 24 -5.32 -1.74 -13.33
N LEU A 25 -6.38 -1.54 -12.57
CA LEU A 25 -7.70 -2.13 -12.80
C LEU A 25 -8.57 -1.29 -13.74
N ARG A 26 -8.11 -0.10 -14.18
CA ARG A 26 -8.89 0.84 -15.01
C ARG A 26 -9.47 0.20 -16.28
N ASN A 27 -8.75 -0.73 -16.87
CA ASN A 27 -9.13 -1.39 -18.13
C ASN A 27 -9.67 -2.81 -17.94
N VAL A 28 -9.82 -3.27 -16.69
CA VAL A 28 -10.33 -4.61 -16.39
C VAL A 28 -11.86 -4.55 -16.35
N PRO A 29 -12.57 -5.38 -17.12
CA PRO A 29 -14.03 -5.41 -17.09
C PRO A 29 -14.56 -5.79 -15.70
N LYS A 30 -15.65 -5.16 -15.28
CA LYS A 30 -16.24 -5.34 -13.94
C LYS A 30 -16.63 -6.78 -13.66
N ASP A 31 -17.09 -7.50 -14.67
CA ASP A 31 -17.53 -8.89 -14.55
C ASP A 31 -16.36 -9.82 -14.19
N GLU A 32 -15.19 -9.56 -14.77
CA GLU A 32 -13.95 -10.30 -14.50
C GLU A 32 -13.42 -9.99 -13.09
N LEU A 33 -13.53 -8.73 -12.65
CA LEU A 33 -13.24 -8.31 -11.28
C LEU A 33 -14.13 -9.05 -10.26
N MET A 34 -15.43 -9.17 -10.53
CA MET A 34 -16.37 -9.78 -9.58
C MET A 34 -16.29 -11.32 -9.54
N LEU A 35 -16.05 -11.96 -10.68
CA LEU A 35 -16.05 -13.42 -10.78
C LEU A 35 -14.70 -14.04 -10.37
N ASN A 36 -13.60 -13.30 -10.50
CA ASN A 36 -12.27 -13.85 -10.29
C ASN A 36 -11.73 -13.56 -8.87
N LYS A 37 -11.96 -14.49 -7.93
CA LYS A 37 -11.40 -14.41 -6.57
C LYS A 37 -9.86 -14.30 -6.53
N SER A 38 -9.14 -14.81 -7.54
CA SER A 38 -7.68 -14.73 -7.61
C SER A 38 -7.21 -13.28 -7.81
N LEU A 39 -7.93 -12.50 -8.61
CA LEU A 39 -7.65 -11.07 -8.78
C LEU A 39 -7.72 -10.35 -7.42
N HIS A 40 -8.76 -10.60 -6.63
CA HIS A 40 -8.91 -9.96 -5.31
C HIS A 40 -7.72 -10.22 -4.38
N TRP A 41 -7.26 -11.47 -4.30
CA TRP A 41 -6.10 -11.81 -3.47
C TRP A 41 -4.82 -11.19 -4.00
N LYS A 42 -4.57 -11.26 -5.31
CA LYS A 42 -3.36 -10.72 -5.92
C LYS A 42 -3.24 -9.21 -5.73
N TYR A 43 -4.31 -8.46 -6.00
CA TYR A 43 -4.34 -7.01 -5.88
C TYR A 43 -4.42 -6.55 -4.43
N GLY A 44 -5.14 -7.28 -3.58
CA GLY A 44 -5.12 -7.05 -2.14
C GLY A 44 -3.70 -7.18 -1.57
N VAL A 45 -3.02 -8.29 -1.86
CA VAL A 45 -1.62 -8.52 -1.43
C VAL A 45 -0.69 -7.43 -1.95
N LEU A 46 -0.86 -6.98 -3.20
CA LEU A 46 -0.08 -5.87 -3.75
C LEU A 46 -0.27 -4.58 -2.94
N ASN A 47 -1.50 -4.21 -2.60
CA ASN A 47 -1.79 -3.04 -1.79
C ASN A 47 -1.18 -3.14 -0.39
N TRP A 48 -1.29 -4.30 0.25
CA TRP A 48 -0.66 -4.55 1.55
C TRP A 48 0.86 -4.49 1.48
N ALA A 49 1.47 -5.02 0.41
CA ALA A 49 2.92 -4.92 0.20
C ALA A 49 3.36 -3.45 0.08
N VAL A 50 2.65 -2.63 -0.69
CA VAL A 50 2.93 -1.19 -0.81
C VAL A 50 2.80 -0.48 0.55
N ALA A 51 1.75 -0.77 1.31
CA ALA A 51 1.55 -0.19 2.65
C ALA A 51 2.70 -0.53 3.61
N LEU A 52 3.14 -1.79 3.64
CA LEU A 52 4.25 -2.23 4.51
C LEU A 52 5.60 -1.62 4.09
N ILE A 53 5.88 -1.54 2.79
CA ILE A 53 7.11 -0.91 2.27
C ILE A 53 7.12 0.57 2.66
N THR A 54 6.02 1.28 2.45
CA THR A 54 5.93 2.71 2.75
C THR A 54 6.05 2.98 4.25
N ALA A 55 5.47 2.12 5.09
CA ALA A 55 5.63 2.19 6.54
C ALA A 55 7.10 1.99 6.97
N ALA A 56 7.76 0.97 6.42
CA ALA A 56 9.17 0.70 6.70
C ALA A 56 10.07 1.85 6.25
N SER A 57 9.83 2.41 5.05
CA SER A 57 10.54 3.59 4.55
C SER A 57 10.32 4.82 5.43
N ALA A 58 9.09 5.07 5.89
CA ALA A 58 8.80 6.20 6.78
C ALA A 58 9.53 6.08 8.12
N VAL A 59 9.58 4.87 8.69
CA VAL A 59 10.36 4.61 9.91
C VAL A 59 11.86 4.76 9.66
N TYR A 60 12.37 4.27 8.53
CA TYR A 60 13.77 4.39 8.16
C TYR A 60 14.20 5.85 8.02
N ILE A 61 13.42 6.66 7.29
CA ILE A 61 13.64 8.10 7.13
C ILE A 61 13.60 8.81 8.48
N TYR A 62 12.60 8.52 9.31
CA TYR A 62 12.52 9.10 10.65
C TYR A 62 13.76 8.78 11.49
N LYS A 63 14.24 7.54 11.44
CA LYS A 63 15.49 7.15 12.13
C LYS A 63 16.69 7.94 11.62
N TYR A 64 16.83 8.06 10.30
CA TYR A 64 17.98 8.73 9.68
C TYR A 64 18.06 10.23 10.00
N PHE A 65 16.92 10.92 10.08
CA PHE A 65 16.90 12.38 10.28
C PHE A 65 16.71 12.85 11.74
N PHE A 66 16.10 12.02 12.62
CA PHE A 66 15.67 12.48 13.95
C PHE A 66 16.17 11.64 15.14
N LEU A 67 16.76 10.46 14.90
CA LEU A 67 17.27 9.58 15.96
C LEU A 67 18.78 9.30 15.83
N LEU A 68 19.40 9.79 14.76
CA LEU A 68 20.84 9.70 14.50
C LEU A 68 21.53 10.98 14.99
#